data_AF-A0A9W8B9N6-F1
#
_entry.id   AF-A0A9W8B9N6-F1
#
_cell.length_a   1.000
_cell.length_b   1.000
_cell.length_c   1.000
_cell.angle_alpha   90.00
_cell.angle_beta   90.00
_cell.angle_gamma   90.00
#
_symmetry.space_group_name_H-M   'P 1'
#
loop_
_entity.id
_entity.type
_entity.pdbx_description
1 polymer ?
#
loop_
_entity_poly.entity_id
_entity_poly.type
_entity_poly.pdbx_seq_one_letter_code
_entity_poly.pdbx_strand_id
1 'polypeptide(L)'
;MRLNLSTQPIYKDAELYLLKFQQNLTRGLTLIKLYFVNHLRSLGTEVTKKIADKDKAKSSFISISSLNTLLYIHFRSLAATLRPLCHELEESAKRFPDYESLCNDCCSTYTTIRSQLLSTRTQAELAWLTKENANDILDTVRLCCTFVMGLCQHEFQLFSKFFSTPMPALVTFQELLCNHLYHHFRPMIARESNHVTLSEICQTLEAYQVSSTVVAHSPSTPDALAVTELTTSEDSLLPFYHTIAKVLKDAQARLVNLERH
;
A
#
# COMPACT_ATOMS: atom_id res chain seq x y z
N MET A 1 26.28 -16.15 -15.37
CA MET A 1 27.65 -16.63 -15.67
C MET A 1 27.97 -17.80 -14.73
N ARG A 2 27.47 -19.01 -15.04
CA ARG A 2 27.90 -20.24 -14.34
C ARG A 2 29.29 -20.56 -14.87
N LEU A 3 30.33 -20.12 -14.18
CA LEU A 3 31.69 -20.56 -14.47
C LEU A 3 31.76 -22.06 -14.17
N ASN A 4 31.92 -22.87 -15.21
CA ASN A 4 32.22 -24.30 -15.12
C ASN A 4 33.55 -24.49 -14.36
N LEU A 5 33.47 -24.51 -13.04
CA LEU A 5 34.58 -24.91 -12.16
C LEU A 5 34.79 -26.44 -12.15
N SER A 6 33.86 -27.21 -12.72
CA SER A 6 33.90 -28.68 -12.73
C SER A 6 34.90 -29.28 -13.72
N THR A 7 35.54 -28.47 -14.59
CA THR A 7 36.43 -28.98 -15.64
C THR A 7 37.92 -28.73 -15.39
N GLN A 8 38.31 -28.31 -14.18
CA GLN A 8 39.72 -28.11 -13.81
C GLN A 8 40.11 -29.01 -12.63
N PRO A 9 41.02 -29.99 -12.80
CA PRO A 9 41.41 -30.96 -11.76
C PRO A 9 42.16 -30.35 -10.55
N ILE A 10 42.29 -29.02 -10.51
CA ILE A 10 43.00 -28.25 -9.48
C ILE A 10 42.05 -27.78 -8.35
N TYR A 11 40.72 -27.94 -8.51
CA TYR A 11 39.71 -27.40 -7.59
C TYR A 11 38.87 -28.48 -6.88
N LYS A 12 39.50 -29.51 -6.34
CA LYS A 12 38.83 -30.65 -5.67
C LYS A 12 37.89 -30.25 -4.52
N ASP A 13 38.22 -29.19 -3.78
CA ASP A 13 37.43 -28.74 -2.62
C ASP A 13 36.48 -27.58 -2.94
N ALA A 14 36.45 -27.10 -4.20
CA ALA A 14 35.67 -25.91 -4.56
C ALA A 14 34.16 -26.10 -4.31
N GLU A 15 33.63 -27.30 -4.57
CA GLU A 15 32.23 -27.63 -4.30
C GLU A 15 31.90 -27.56 -2.80
N LEU A 16 32.82 -28.02 -1.94
CA LEU A 16 32.66 -27.96 -0.48
C LEU A 16 32.66 -26.51 0.02
N TYR A 17 33.55 -25.65 -0.51
CA TYR A 17 33.57 -24.23 -0.16
C TYR A 17 32.32 -23.50 -0.64
N LEU A 18 31.82 -23.83 -1.83
CA LEU A 18 30.58 -23.25 -2.37
C LEU A 18 29.38 -23.61 -1.49
N LEU A 19 29.27 -24.88 -1.06
CA LEU A 19 28.21 -25.31 -0.15
C LEU A 19 28.25 -24.56 1.18
N LYS A 20 29.44 -24.44 1.80
CA LYS A 20 29.61 -23.67 3.04
C LYS A 20 29.25 -22.20 2.86
N PHE A 21 29.63 -21.61 1.73
CA PHE A 21 29.27 -20.25 1.39
C PHE A 21 27.75 -20.06 1.30
N GLN A 22 27.04 -20.94 0.59
CA GLN A 22 25.58 -20.88 0.48
C GLN A 22 24.89 -21.03 1.83
N GLN A 23 25.36 -21.94 2.70
CA GLN A 23 24.83 -22.11 4.06
C GLN A 23 25.03 -20.84 4.89
N ASN A 24 26.22 -20.24 4.85
CA ASN A 24 26.51 -19.01 5.59
C ASN A 24 25.69 -17.83 5.06
N LEU A 25 25.53 -17.73 3.73
CA LEU A 25 24.70 -16.72 3.09
C LEU A 25 23.23 -16.85 3.54
N THR A 26 22.67 -18.06 3.47
CA THR A 26 21.30 -18.35 3.92
C THR A 26 21.09 -17.93 5.38
N ARG A 27 22.05 -18.29 6.26
CA ARG A 27 22.00 -17.92 7.68
C ARG A 27 22.07 -16.40 7.87
N GLY A 28 22.98 -15.72 7.16
CA GLY A 28 23.12 -14.27 7.19
C GLY A 28 21.84 -13.54 6.76
N LEU A 29 21.29 -13.90 5.60
CA LEU A 29 20.04 -13.31 5.08
C LEU A 29 18.85 -13.59 5.99
N THR A 30 18.80 -14.78 6.61
CA THR A 30 17.77 -15.12 7.59
C THR A 30 17.88 -14.24 8.84
N LEU A 31 19.09 -13.98 9.34
CA LEU A 31 19.29 -13.05 10.46
C LEU A 31 18.86 -11.63 10.11
N ILE A 32 19.15 -11.17 8.89
CA ILE A 32 18.67 -9.86 8.40
C ILE A 32 17.14 -9.82 8.40
N LYS A 33 16.48 -10.85 7.85
CA LYS A 33 15.01 -10.98 7.88
C LYS A 33 14.48 -10.90 9.31
N LEU A 34 15.03 -11.69 10.23
CA LEU A 34 14.61 -11.71 11.63
C LEU A 34 14.77 -10.34 12.29
N TYR A 35 15.90 -9.68 12.06
CA TYR A 35 16.16 -8.33 12.58
C TYR A 35 15.11 -7.33 12.09
N PHE A 36 14.82 -7.31 10.78
CA PHE A 36 13.79 -6.48 10.17
C PHE A 36 12.41 -6.75 10.80
N VAL A 37 11.98 -8.02 10.82
CA VAL A 37 10.68 -8.43 11.34
C VAL A 37 10.50 -8.04 12.81
N ASN A 38 11.54 -8.24 13.63
CA ASN A 38 11.48 -7.92 15.06
C ASN A 38 11.36 -6.42 15.31
N HIS A 39 12.16 -5.59 14.64
CA HIS A 39 12.10 -4.14 14.82
C HIS A 39 10.76 -3.58 14.33
N LEU A 40 10.25 -4.10 13.21
CA LEU A 40 8.98 -3.65 12.66
C LEU A 40 7.80 -4.05 13.55
N ARG A 41 7.78 -5.29 14.07
CA ARG A 41 6.77 -5.74 15.04
C ARG A 41 6.84 -4.94 16.33
N SER A 42 8.04 -4.70 16.86
CA SER A 42 8.24 -3.88 18.05
C SER A 42 7.64 -2.49 17.86
N LEU A 43 7.97 -1.82 16.75
CA LEU A 43 7.40 -0.50 16.44
C LEU A 43 5.88 -0.56 16.26
N GLY A 44 5.36 -1.57 15.56
CA GLY A 44 3.92 -1.78 15.39
C GLY A 44 3.18 -1.90 16.73
N THR A 45 3.71 -2.69 17.67
CA THR A 45 3.12 -2.85 19.01
C THR A 45 3.20 -1.56 19.84
N GLU A 46 4.31 -0.84 19.77
CA GLU A 46 4.48 0.45 20.47
C GLU A 46 3.48 1.49 19.97
N VAL A 47 3.35 1.61 18.64
CA VAL A 47 2.41 2.53 17.99
C VAL A 47 0.96 2.16 18.34
N THR A 48 0.61 0.87 18.27
CA THR A 48 -0.73 0.39 18.64
C THR A 48 -1.07 0.78 20.08
N LYS A 49 -0.15 0.58 21.02
CA LYS A 49 -0.33 0.95 22.43
C LYS A 49 -0.50 2.46 22.61
N LYS A 50 0.39 3.27 22.03
CA LYS A 50 0.32 4.74 22.11
C LYS A 50 -0.97 5.31 21.53
N ILE A 51 -1.45 4.71 20.43
CA ILE A 51 -2.72 5.07 19.80
C ILE A 51 -3.88 4.73 20.75
N ALA A 52 -3.90 3.53 21.33
CA ALA A 52 -4.94 3.13 22.28
C ALA A 52 -4.94 4.00 23.56
N ASP A 53 -3.78 4.38 24.07
CA ASP A 53 -3.67 5.27 25.23
C ASP A 53 -4.17 6.69 24.90
N LYS A 54 -3.92 7.18 23.68
CA LYS A 54 -4.45 8.46 23.20
C LYS A 54 -5.98 8.42 23.05
N ASP A 55 -6.55 7.33 22.55
CA ASP A 55 -8.02 7.19 22.47
C ASP A 55 -8.66 7.21 23.85
N LYS A 56 -8.05 6.58 24.85
CA LYS A 56 -8.57 6.59 26.22
C LYS A 56 -8.49 7.98 26.85
N ALA A 57 -7.48 8.75 26.49
CA ALA A 57 -7.24 10.08 27.07
C ALA A 57 -8.12 11.18 26.48
N LYS A 58 -8.58 11.04 25.22
CA LYS A 58 -9.44 12.04 24.57
C LYS A 58 -10.87 11.52 24.47
N SER A 59 -11.83 12.37 24.81
CA SER A 59 -13.27 12.06 24.65
C SER A 59 -13.74 12.09 23.19
N SER A 60 -12.95 12.64 22.28
CA SER A 60 -13.27 12.76 20.85
C SER A 60 -12.39 11.87 19.97
N PHE A 61 -12.93 11.52 18.79
CA PHE A 61 -12.22 10.78 17.76
C PHE A 61 -10.92 11.51 17.36
N ILE A 62 -9.85 10.73 17.21
CA ILE A 62 -8.54 11.24 16.81
C ILE A 62 -8.29 10.85 15.36
N SER A 63 -8.20 11.85 14.49
CA SER A 63 -7.97 11.65 13.06
C SER A 63 -6.59 11.04 12.76
N ILE A 64 -6.50 10.32 11.65
CA ILE A 64 -5.23 9.79 11.13
C ILE A 64 -4.20 10.90 10.93
N SER A 65 -4.63 12.08 10.46
CA SER A 65 -3.76 13.25 10.32
C SER A 65 -3.12 13.67 11.65
N SER A 66 -3.89 13.64 12.74
CA SER A 66 -3.38 13.93 14.09
C SER A 66 -2.40 12.88 14.62
N LEU A 67 -2.44 11.67 14.06
CA LEU A 67 -1.55 10.54 14.41
C LEU A 67 -0.36 10.40 13.45
N ASN A 68 -0.15 11.35 12.54
CA ASN A 68 0.89 11.28 11.50
C ASN A 68 2.30 10.97 12.06
N THR A 69 2.65 11.55 13.22
CA THR A 69 3.92 11.25 13.87
C THR A 69 4.07 9.76 14.20
N LEU A 70 3.03 9.16 14.81
CA LEU A 70 2.98 7.75 15.19
C LEU A 70 2.90 6.83 13.97
N LEU A 71 2.08 7.19 12.99
CA LEU A 71 1.79 6.34 11.84
C LEU A 71 2.84 6.41 10.74
N TYR A 72 3.56 7.53 10.58
CA TYR A 72 4.49 7.71 9.46
C TYR A 72 5.89 8.18 9.89
N ILE A 73 6.02 9.15 10.79
CA ILE A 73 7.36 9.70 11.11
C ILE A 73 8.25 8.65 11.77
N HIS A 74 7.74 7.92 12.76
CA HIS A 74 8.51 6.85 13.40
C HIS A 74 8.85 5.70 12.42
N PHE A 75 7.92 5.34 11.53
CA PHE A 75 8.18 4.33 10.50
C PHE A 75 9.23 4.80 9.48
N ARG A 76 9.23 6.08 9.09
CA ARG A 76 10.27 6.65 8.21
C ARG A 76 11.64 6.66 8.87
N SER A 77 11.69 6.96 10.16
CA SER A 77 12.93 6.87 10.93
C SER A 77 13.46 5.44 10.98
N LEU A 78 12.59 4.44 11.20
CA LEU A 78 12.96 3.04 11.14
C LEU A 78 13.35 2.59 9.72
N ALA A 79 12.71 3.13 8.69
CA ALA A 79 13.06 2.84 7.30
C ALA A 79 14.50 3.24 7.00
N ALA A 80 14.96 4.40 7.48
CA ALA A 80 16.34 4.85 7.27
C ALA A 80 17.39 3.86 7.80
N THR A 81 17.11 3.17 8.91
CA THR A 81 18.03 2.17 9.49
C THR A 81 17.91 0.81 8.81
N LEU A 82 16.70 0.40 8.41
CA LEU A 82 16.45 -0.91 7.81
C LEU A 82 16.66 -0.94 6.29
N ARG A 83 16.75 0.21 5.62
CA ARG A 83 16.85 0.31 4.16
C ARG A 83 18.07 -0.41 3.57
N PRO A 84 19.30 -0.26 4.10
CA PRO A 84 20.47 -0.99 3.57
C PRO A 84 20.30 -2.51 3.69
N LEU A 85 19.68 -2.97 4.77
CA LEU A 85 19.40 -4.39 5.02
C LEU A 85 18.35 -4.95 4.04
N CYS A 86 17.30 -4.18 3.77
CA CYS A 86 16.30 -4.54 2.77
C CYS A 86 16.89 -4.58 1.36
N HIS A 87 17.77 -3.61 1.03
CA HIS A 87 18.46 -3.59 -0.27
C HIS A 87 19.32 -4.85 -0.47
N GLU A 88 20.09 -5.28 0.55
CA GLU A 88 20.90 -6.50 0.46
C GLU A 88 20.02 -7.75 0.25
N LEU A 89 18.85 -7.82 0.90
CA LEU A 89 17.87 -8.89 0.67
C LEU A 89 17.33 -8.86 -0.77
N GLU A 90 16.97 -7.68 -1.29
CA GLU A 90 16.49 -7.52 -2.66
C GLU A 90 17.56 -7.90 -3.69
N GLU A 91 18.80 -7.47 -3.48
CA GLU A 91 19.92 -7.78 -4.37
C GLU A 91 20.27 -9.27 -4.32
N SER A 92 20.25 -9.87 -3.13
CA SER A 92 20.45 -11.30 -2.96
C SER A 92 19.36 -12.14 -3.62
N ALA A 93 18.09 -11.72 -3.54
CA ALA A 93 16.98 -12.37 -4.23
C ALA A 93 17.11 -12.30 -5.76
N LYS A 94 17.62 -11.18 -6.30
CA LYS A 94 17.92 -11.05 -7.74
C LYS A 94 19.03 -11.99 -8.20
N ARG A 95 20.07 -12.16 -7.36
CA ARG A 95 21.21 -13.05 -7.65
C ARG A 95 20.85 -14.53 -7.50
N PHE A 96 20.03 -14.86 -6.49
CA PHE A 96 19.63 -16.22 -6.16
C PHE A 96 18.11 -16.25 -5.86
N PRO A 97 17.29 -16.79 -6.78
CA PRO A 97 15.84 -16.81 -6.65
C PRO A 97 15.32 -17.51 -5.37
N ASP A 98 16.10 -18.44 -4.81
CA ASP A 98 15.75 -19.17 -3.59
C ASP A 98 15.48 -18.24 -2.39
N TYR A 99 16.07 -17.03 -2.38
CA TYR A 99 15.91 -16.05 -1.31
C TYR A 99 14.76 -15.05 -1.52
N GLU A 100 14.04 -15.12 -2.64
CA GLU A 100 12.86 -14.27 -2.89
C GLU A 100 11.80 -14.42 -1.80
N SER A 101 11.64 -15.64 -1.28
CA SER A 101 10.76 -15.96 -0.15
C SER A 101 11.07 -15.12 1.11
N LEU A 102 12.34 -14.83 1.39
CA LEU A 102 12.74 -14.02 2.55
C LEU A 102 12.32 -12.56 2.39
N CYS A 103 12.40 -12.02 1.17
CA CYS A 103 11.94 -10.66 0.87
C CYS A 103 10.41 -10.57 0.94
N ASN A 104 9.71 -11.57 0.40
CA ASN A 104 8.26 -11.70 0.48
C ASN A 104 7.76 -11.75 1.94
N ASP A 105 8.43 -12.50 2.82
CA ASP A 105 8.11 -12.56 4.25
C ASP A 105 8.22 -11.17 4.92
N CYS A 106 9.27 -10.40 4.60
CA CYS A 106 9.45 -9.04 5.12
C CYS A 106 8.30 -8.13 4.66
N CYS A 107 7.95 -8.17 3.37
CA CYS A 107 6.87 -7.37 2.79
C CYS A 107 5.51 -7.74 3.36
N SER A 108 5.24 -9.04 3.52
CA SER A 108 4.02 -9.57 4.13
C SER A 108 3.90 -9.14 5.59
N THR A 109 4.99 -9.21 6.36
CA THR A 109 5.02 -8.73 7.74
C THR A 109 4.74 -7.23 7.81
N TYR A 110 5.35 -6.43 6.92
CA TYR A 110 5.11 -4.99 6.86
C TYR A 110 3.65 -4.67 6.58
N THR A 111 3.09 -5.22 5.52
CA THR A 111 1.69 -4.97 5.11
C THR A 111 0.71 -5.46 6.17
N THR A 112 1.00 -6.58 6.83
CA THR A 112 0.20 -7.06 7.97
C THR A 112 0.17 -6.04 9.11
N ILE A 113 1.32 -5.53 9.55
CA ILE A 113 1.38 -4.53 10.64
C ILE A 113 0.67 -3.24 10.23
N ARG A 114 0.89 -2.76 9.00
CA ARG A 114 0.21 -1.55 8.48
C ARG A 114 -1.30 -1.74 8.41
N SER A 115 -1.77 -2.90 7.94
CA SER A 115 -3.21 -3.21 7.86
C SER A 115 -3.88 -3.21 9.24
N GLN A 116 -3.22 -3.73 10.27
CA GLN A 116 -3.73 -3.74 11.63
C GLN A 116 -3.86 -2.32 12.22
N LEU A 117 -2.90 -1.44 11.91
CA LEU A 117 -2.90 -0.05 12.36
C LEU A 117 -3.93 0.81 11.64
N LEU A 118 -4.15 0.55 10.35
CA LEU A 118 -4.92 1.44 9.49
C LEU A 118 -6.35 0.98 9.23
N SER A 119 -6.64 -0.32 9.13
CA SER A 119 -7.98 -0.80 8.74
C SER A 119 -9.10 -0.24 9.62
N THR A 120 -8.99 -0.38 10.94
CA THR A 120 -9.99 0.13 11.90
C THR A 120 -10.05 1.66 11.89
N ARG A 121 -8.91 2.32 11.67
CA ARG A 121 -8.82 3.78 11.62
C ARG A 121 -9.41 4.37 10.37
N THR A 122 -9.17 3.76 9.21
CA THR A 122 -9.77 4.16 7.95
C THR A 122 -11.30 4.07 8.04
N GLN A 123 -11.84 2.99 8.59
CA GLN A 123 -13.29 2.87 8.82
C GLN A 123 -13.84 3.96 9.74
N ALA A 124 -13.16 4.21 10.87
CA ALA A 124 -13.58 5.22 11.82
C ALA A 124 -13.47 6.64 11.26
N GLU A 125 -12.43 6.94 10.46
CA GLU A 125 -12.26 8.22 9.77
C GLU A 125 -13.38 8.43 8.74
N LEU A 126 -13.67 7.44 7.90
CA LEU A 126 -14.77 7.52 6.92
C LEU A 126 -16.12 7.79 7.59
N ALA A 127 -16.41 7.08 8.70
CA ALA A 127 -17.61 7.31 9.50
C ALA A 127 -17.64 8.72 10.12
N TRP A 128 -16.50 9.20 10.61
CA TRP A 128 -16.38 10.54 11.18
C TRP A 128 -16.57 11.63 10.12
N LEU A 129 -15.92 11.52 8.96
CA LEU A 129 -16.05 12.47 7.84
C LEU A 129 -17.49 12.60 7.37
N THR A 130 -18.22 11.48 7.34
CA THR A 130 -19.63 11.43 6.96
C THR A 130 -20.54 12.04 8.01
N LYS A 131 -20.23 11.86 9.30
CA LYS A 131 -21.01 12.44 10.39
C LYS A 131 -20.80 13.96 10.48
N GLU A 132 -19.58 14.43 10.29
CA GLU A 132 -19.23 15.85 10.34
C GLU A 132 -19.85 16.63 9.17
N ASN A 133 -19.93 16.01 7.98
CA ASN A 133 -20.45 16.63 6.76
C ASN A 133 -21.83 16.09 6.36
N ALA A 134 -22.66 15.67 7.31
CA ALA A 134 -23.93 14.99 7.04
C ALA A 134 -24.93 15.79 6.19
N ASN A 135 -24.74 17.11 6.07
CA ASN A 135 -25.61 17.99 5.30
C ASN A 135 -25.30 18.00 3.79
N ASP A 136 -24.09 17.61 3.38
CA ASP A 136 -23.67 17.61 1.99
C ASP A 136 -23.02 16.27 1.62
N ILE A 137 -23.77 15.48 0.86
CA ILE A 137 -23.36 14.15 0.42
C ILE A 137 -22.24 14.24 -0.61
N LEU A 138 -22.26 15.23 -1.50
CA LEU A 138 -21.23 15.37 -2.54
C LEU A 138 -19.90 15.74 -1.91
N ASP A 139 -19.90 16.70 -0.99
CA ASP A 139 -18.69 17.07 -0.26
C ASP A 139 -18.19 15.90 0.60
N THR A 140 -19.09 15.13 1.22
CA THR A 140 -18.72 13.90 1.92
C THR A 140 -18.04 12.88 1.01
N VAL A 141 -18.58 12.63 -0.18
CA VAL A 141 -18.01 11.68 -1.16
C VAL A 141 -16.63 12.17 -1.61
N ARG A 142 -16.49 13.45 -1.97
CA ARG A 142 -15.21 14.06 -2.37
C ARG A 142 -14.16 13.94 -1.27
N LEU A 143 -14.55 14.22 -0.03
CA LEU A 143 -13.67 14.15 1.13
C LEU A 143 -13.21 12.71 1.39
N CYS A 144 -14.11 11.74 1.34
CA CYS A 144 -13.78 10.32 1.51
C CYS A 144 -12.85 9.81 0.40
N CYS A 145 -13.13 10.15 -0.87
CA CYS A 145 -12.28 9.79 -2.01
C CYS A 145 -10.89 10.39 -1.88
N THR A 146 -10.80 11.69 -1.60
CA THR A 146 -9.52 12.40 -1.46
C THR A 146 -8.70 11.84 -0.30
N PHE A 147 -9.36 11.53 0.83
CA PHE A 147 -8.73 10.92 1.99
C PHE A 147 -8.14 9.53 1.67
N VAL A 148 -8.91 8.62 1.06
CA VAL A 148 -8.43 7.25 0.76
C VAL A 148 -7.37 7.27 -0.34
N MET A 149 -7.50 8.14 -1.33
CA MET A 149 -6.48 8.35 -2.36
C MET A 149 -5.16 8.81 -1.74
N GLY A 150 -5.20 9.84 -0.89
CA GLY A 150 -4.02 10.34 -0.17
C GLY A 150 -3.42 9.28 0.76
N LEU A 151 -4.26 8.48 1.42
CA LEU A 151 -3.82 7.37 2.26
C LEU A 151 -3.04 6.33 1.43
N CYS A 152 -3.55 5.92 0.26
CA CYS A 152 -2.86 4.98 -0.62
C CYS A 152 -1.51 5.52 -1.10
N GLN A 153 -1.44 6.82 -1.44
CA GLN A 153 -0.20 7.48 -1.82
C GLN A 153 0.81 7.52 -0.67
N HIS A 154 0.38 7.87 0.55
CA HIS A 154 1.25 7.91 1.71
C HIS A 154 1.81 6.52 2.06
N GLU A 155 0.99 5.47 1.94
CA GLU A 155 1.44 4.10 2.14
C GLU A 155 2.44 3.66 1.08
N PHE A 156 2.22 3.98 -0.20
CA PHE A 156 3.19 3.70 -1.26
C PHE A 156 4.52 4.44 -1.03
N GLN A 157 4.45 5.73 -0.69
CA GLN A 157 5.63 6.53 -0.36
C GLN A 157 6.38 6.00 0.85
N LEU A 158 5.69 5.46 1.86
CA LEU A 158 6.33 4.86 3.01
C LEU A 158 6.95 3.50 2.64
N PHE A 159 6.25 2.67 1.90
CA PHE A 159 6.72 1.36 1.45
C PHE A 159 8.00 1.50 0.61
N SER A 160 8.04 2.46 -0.31
CA SER A 160 9.23 2.76 -1.14
C SER A 160 10.46 3.23 -0.35
N LYS A 161 10.30 3.64 0.93
CA LYS A 161 11.45 3.90 1.82
C LYS A 161 12.06 2.62 2.38
N PHE A 162 11.35 1.50 2.37
CA PHE A 162 11.86 0.19 2.79
C PHE A 162 12.33 -0.64 1.59
N PHE A 163 11.47 -0.79 0.59
CA PHE A 163 11.67 -1.67 -0.55
C PHE A 163 11.74 -0.87 -1.85
N SER A 164 12.60 -1.31 -2.78
CA SER A 164 12.72 -0.70 -4.12
C SER A 164 11.80 -1.37 -5.13
N THR A 165 11.49 -2.64 -4.88
CA THR A 165 10.80 -3.52 -5.82
C THR A 165 9.29 -3.46 -5.56
N PRO A 166 8.45 -3.36 -6.61
CA PRO A 166 7.01 -3.49 -6.45
C PRO A 166 6.66 -4.91 -6.00
N MET A 167 5.83 -5.03 -4.97
CA MET A 167 5.48 -6.32 -4.38
C MET A 167 3.96 -6.50 -4.33
N PRO A 168 3.42 -7.69 -4.69
CA PRO A 168 1.98 -7.95 -4.69
C PRO A 168 1.28 -7.71 -3.34
N ALA A 169 2.03 -7.89 -2.24
CA ALA A 169 1.51 -7.65 -0.89
C ALA A 169 1.05 -6.20 -0.69
N LEU A 170 1.75 -5.21 -1.28
CA LEU A 170 1.37 -3.81 -1.19
C LEU A 170 0.04 -3.54 -1.91
N VAL A 171 -0.12 -4.10 -3.11
CA VAL A 171 -1.34 -3.99 -3.91
C VAL A 171 -2.52 -4.56 -3.13
N THR A 172 -2.36 -5.76 -2.56
CA THR A 172 -3.40 -6.40 -1.74
C THR A 172 -3.78 -5.54 -0.51
N PHE A 173 -2.79 -4.90 0.12
CA PHE A 173 -3.03 -4.00 1.24
C PHE A 173 -3.77 -2.71 0.81
N GLN A 174 -3.40 -2.10 -0.32
CA GLN A 174 -4.10 -0.93 -0.86
C GLN A 174 -5.52 -1.28 -1.30
N GLU A 175 -5.73 -2.45 -1.90
CA GLU A 175 -7.07 -2.98 -2.20
C GLU A 175 -7.91 -3.11 -0.93
N LEU A 176 -7.32 -3.60 0.15
CA LEU A 176 -8.00 -3.67 1.44
C LEU A 176 -8.40 -2.28 1.95
N LEU A 177 -7.54 -1.26 1.85
CA LEU A 177 -7.91 0.11 2.20
C LEU A 177 -9.05 0.64 1.34
N CYS A 178 -9.01 0.40 0.03
CA CYS A 178 -10.05 0.82 -0.90
C CYS A 178 -11.37 0.06 -0.69
N ASN A 179 -11.34 -1.22 -0.29
CA ASN A 179 -12.54 -1.98 0.05
C ASN A 179 -13.32 -1.34 1.21
N HIS A 180 -12.64 -0.71 2.17
CA HIS A 180 -13.34 0.06 3.22
C HIS A 180 -14.16 1.22 2.64
N LEU A 181 -13.61 1.93 1.65
CA LEU A 181 -14.33 2.97 0.92
C LEU A 181 -15.55 2.41 0.19
N TYR A 182 -15.38 1.29 -0.53
CA TYR A 182 -16.48 0.62 -1.23
C TYR A 182 -17.61 0.22 -0.27
N HIS A 183 -17.27 -0.43 0.84
CA HIS A 183 -18.25 -0.83 1.84
C HIS A 183 -18.93 0.36 2.53
N HIS A 184 -18.24 1.50 2.64
CA HIS A 184 -18.78 2.73 3.19
C HIS A 184 -19.75 3.43 2.24
N PHE A 185 -19.44 3.50 0.94
CA PHE A 185 -20.30 4.13 -0.06
C PHE A 185 -21.54 3.32 -0.43
N ARG A 186 -21.46 1.99 -0.39
CA ARG A 186 -22.58 1.10 -0.74
C ARG A 186 -23.90 1.44 -0.02
N PRO A 187 -23.96 1.59 1.32
CA PRO A 187 -25.18 2.00 2.01
C PRO A 187 -25.58 3.46 1.74
N MET A 188 -24.64 4.35 1.44
CA MET A 188 -24.96 5.74 1.09
C MET A 188 -25.71 5.79 -0.25
N ILE A 189 -25.18 5.12 -1.27
CA ILE A 189 -25.80 5.05 -2.61
C ILE A 189 -27.16 4.34 -2.56
N ALA A 190 -27.29 3.30 -1.74
CA ALA A 190 -28.55 2.56 -1.61
C ALA A 190 -29.68 3.38 -0.98
N ARG A 191 -29.36 4.30 -0.06
CA ARG A 191 -30.33 5.17 0.62
C ARG A 191 -30.77 6.35 -0.23
N GLU A 192 -29.91 6.78 -1.15
CA GLU A 192 -30.18 7.96 -1.96
C GLU A 192 -31.35 7.71 -2.92
N SER A 193 -32.28 8.67 -2.95
CA SER A 193 -33.49 8.63 -3.78
C SER A 193 -33.59 9.84 -4.72
N ASN A 194 -32.78 10.87 -4.50
CA ASN A 194 -32.73 12.03 -5.38
C ASN A 194 -31.88 11.71 -6.62
N HIS A 195 -32.52 11.75 -7.79
CA HIS A 195 -31.87 11.51 -9.08
C HIS A 195 -30.75 12.52 -9.37
N VAL A 196 -30.96 13.79 -9.04
CA VAL A 196 -29.98 14.87 -9.28
C VAL A 196 -28.70 14.59 -8.49
N THR A 197 -28.83 14.30 -7.20
CA THR A 197 -27.70 14.01 -6.32
C THR A 197 -26.96 12.74 -6.75
N LEU A 198 -27.66 11.69 -7.16
CA LEU A 198 -27.03 10.47 -7.70
C LEU A 198 -26.26 10.74 -9.00
N SER A 199 -26.79 11.56 -9.90
CA SER A 199 -26.10 11.97 -11.13
C SER A 199 -24.82 12.76 -10.80
N GLU A 200 -24.89 13.70 -9.85
CA GLU A 200 -23.73 14.48 -9.41
C GLU A 200 -22.66 13.62 -8.71
N ILE A 201 -23.08 12.60 -7.94
CA ILE A 201 -22.16 11.59 -7.39
C ILE A 201 -21.45 10.84 -8.52
N CYS A 202 -22.19 10.38 -9.55
CA CYS A 202 -21.60 9.70 -10.70
C CYS A 202 -20.58 10.59 -11.40
N GLN A 203 -20.91 11.85 -11.70
CA GLN A 203 -19.99 12.82 -12.32
C GLN A 203 -18.74 13.04 -11.47
N THR A 204 -18.90 13.12 -10.14
CA THR A 204 -17.77 13.26 -9.21
C THR A 204 -16.87 12.03 -9.26
N LEU A 205 -17.43 10.82 -9.26
CA LEU A 205 -16.67 9.57 -9.36
C LEU A 205 -15.99 9.42 -10.73
N GLU A 206 -16.63 9.85 -11.82
CA GLU A 206 -16.05 9.91 -13.17
C GLU A 206 -14.85 10.84 -13.24
N ALA A 207 -14.90 12.01 -12.58
CA ALA A 207 -13.76 12.92 -12.51
C ALA A 207 -12.52 12.29 -11.86
N TYR A 208 -12.70 11.42 -10.86
CA TYR A 208 -11.59 10.66 -10.27
C TYR A 208 -11.05 9.59 -11.23
N GLN A 209 -11.87 9.01 -12.11
CA GLN A 209 -11.41 8.06 -13.13
C GLN A 209 -10.64 8.74 -14.25
N VAL A 210 -11.12 9.89 -14.75
CA VAL A 210 -10.45 10.65 -15.82
C VAL A 210 -9.10 11.19 -15.34
N SER A 211 -8.99 11.51 -14.05
CA SER A 211 -7.71 11.86 -13.44
C SER A 211 -6.67 10.73 -13.55
N SER A 212 -7.08 9.47 -13.71
CA SER A 212 -6.19 8.35 -14.03
C SER A 212 -5.66 8.41 -15.48
N THR A 213 -6.45 8.90 -16.44
CA THR A 213 -6.11 8.87 -17.88
C THR A 213 -5.31 10.07 -18.33
N VAL A 214 -5.55 11.26 -17.76
CA VAL A 214 -4.82 12.50 -18.10
C VAL A 214 -3.34 12.40 -17.73
N VAL A 215 -3.01 11.65 -16.68
CA VAL A 215 -1.63 11.44 -16.25
C VAL A 215 -0.92 10.42 -17.16
N ALA A 216 -1.62 9.39 -17.63
CA ALA A 216 -1.11 8.37 -18.57
C ALA A 216 -0.85 8.88 -20.01
N HIS A 217 -1.18 10.13 -20.34
CA HIS A 217 -1.01 10.72 -21.67
C HIS A 217 -0.01 11.89 -21.70
N SER A 218 0.87 12.00 -20.72
CA SER A 218 2.05 12.86 -20.85
C SER A 218 2.94 12.31 -21.99
N PRO A 219 3.21 13.07 -23.07
CA PRO A 219 3.97 12.58 -24.20
C PRO A 219 5.44 12.43 -23.78
N SER A 220 5.89 11.19 -23.61
CA SER A 220 7.30 10.86 -23.48
C SER A 220 7.99 11.15 -24.81
N THR A 221 8.91 12.11 -24.81
CA THR A 221 9.83 12.35 -25.93
C THR A 221 10.69 11.10 -26.13
N PRO A 222 10.75 10.54 -27.35
CA PRO A 222 11.51 9.32 -27.62
C PRO A 222 12.95 9.67 -27.94
N ASP A 223 13.83 9.74 -26.94
CA ASP A 223 15.27 9.51 -27.12
C ASP A 223 15.99 9.47 -25.76
N ALA A 224 16.43 8.27 -25.36
CA ALA A 224 17.62 7.94 -24.54
C ALA A 224 17.40 6.71 -23.63
N LEU A 225 17.85 5.56 -24.14
CA LEU A 225 18.58 4.49 -23.44
C LEU A 225 18.18 4.14 -21.98
N ALA A 226 17.55 2.97 -21.83
CA ALA A 226 17.62 2.03 -20.71
C ALA A 226 17.60 2.66 -19.29
N VAL A 227 16.41 3.07 -18.86
CA VAL A 227 16.11 3.23 -17.43
C VAL A 227 15.14 2.11 -17.06
N THR A 228 15.64 1.20 -16.22
CA THR A 228 14.85 0.23 -15.45
C THR A 228 13.51 0.84 -15.07
N GLU A 229 12.40 0.20 -15.46
CA GLU A 229 11.03 0.61 -15.18
C GLU A 229 10.85 0.86 -13.66
N LEU A 230 11.12 2.08 -13.24
CA LEU A 230 10.71 2.63 -11.98
C LEU A 230 9.20 2.83 -12.15
N THR A 231 8.43 1.89 -11.58
CA THR A 231 6.97 1.99 -11.46
C THR A 231 6.60 3.42 -11.15
N THR A 232 5.96 4.09 -12.11
CA THR A 232 5.52 5.47 -11.96
C THR A 232 4.56 5.52 -10.77
N SER A 233 4.43 6.69 -10.16
CA SER A 233 3.45 6.95 -9.10
C SER A 233 2.01 6.55 -9.51
N GLU A 234 1.78 6.27 -10.79
CA GLU A 234 0.52 5.89 -11.43
C GLU A 234 0.07 4.48 -11.04
N ASP A 235 0.98 3.49 -11.00
CA ASP A 235 0.63 2.10 -10.63
C ASP A 235 0.14 2.00 -9.18
N SER A 236 0.60 2.91 -8.32
CA SER A 236 0.26 2.93 -6.89
C SER A 236 -1.21 3.22 -6.61
N LEU A 237 -1.95 3.78 -7.59
CA LEU A 237 -3.35 4.17 -7.45
C LEU A 237 -4.32 3.25 -8.21
N LEU A 238 -3.83 2.24 -8.92
CA LEU A 238 -4.67 1.28 -9.64
C LEU A 238 -5.76 0.64 -8.74
N PRO A 239 -5.46 0.21 -7.49
CA PRO A 239 -6.50 -0.33 -6.59
C PRO A 239 -7.61 0.68 -6.27
N PHE A 240 -7.24 1.95 -6.15
CA PHE A 240 -8.18 3.04 -5.88
C PHE A 240 -9.10 3.25 -7.08
N TYR A 241 -8.55 3.42 -8.28
CA TYR A 241 -9.36 3.63 -9.49
C TYR A 241 -10.28 2.44 -9.79
N HIS A 242 -9.79 1.21 -9.60
CA HIS A 242 -10.61 0.01 -9.75
C HIS A 242 -11.81 0.00 -8.77
N THR A 243 -11.59 0.45 -7.54
CA THR A 243 -12.64 0.56 -6.53
C THR A 243 -13.65 1.64 -6.91
N ILE A 244 -13.20 2.81 -7.35
CA ILE A 244 -14.07 3.88 -7.84
C ILE A 244 -14.92 3.39 -9.02
N ALA A 245 -14.37 2.59 -9.94
CA ALA A 245 -15.12 1.98 -11.03
C ALA A 245 -16.23 1.02 -10.58
N LYS A 246 -15.98 0.23 -9.53
CA LYS A 246 -17.03 -0.62 -8.92
C LYS A 246 -18.15 0.24 -8.31
N VAL A 247 -17.79 1.27 -7.56
CA VAL A 247 -18.76 2.19 -6.93
C VAL A 247 -19.59 2.91 -7.99
N LEU A 248 -18.94 3.41 -9.05
CA LEU A 248 -19.60 4.07 -10.18
C LEU A 248 -20.63 3.16 -10.82
N LYS A 249 -20.26 1.90 -11.13
CA LYS A 249 -21.16 0.94 -11.75
C LYS A 249 -22.41 0.67 -10.89
N ASP A 250 -22.23 0.57 -9.57
CA ASP A 250 -23.34 0.38 -8.63
C ASP A 250 -24.25 1.62 -8.58
N ALA A 251 -23.66 2.83 -8.58
CA ALA A 251 -24.41 4.10 -8.62
C ALA A 251 -25.19 4.27 -9.92
N GLN A 252 -24.59 4.00 -11.07
CA GLN A 252 -25.24 4.05 -12.39
C GLN A 252 -26.38 3.02 -12.49
N ALA A 253 -26.17 1.80 -12.01
CA ALA A 253 -27.23 0.78 -11.97
C ALA A 253 -28.42 1.22 -11.11
N ARG A 254 -28.16 1.90 -9.98
CA ARG A 254 -29.20 2.48 -9.14
C ARG A 254 -29.96 3.61 -9.84
N LEU A 255 -29.25 4.51 -10.52
CA LEU A 255 -29.84 5.61 -11.29
C LEU A 255 -30.82 5.08 -12.36
N VAL A 256 -30.40 4.09 -13.15
CA VAL A 256 -31.25 3.46 -14.18
C VAL A 256 -32.49 2.79 -13.59
N ASN A 257 -32.38 2.18 -12.41
CA ASN A 257 -33.52 1.56 -11.75
C ASN A 257 -34.53 2.60 -11.20
N LEU A 258 -34.08 3.80 -10.83
CA LEU A 258 -34.96 4.88 -10.42
C LEU A 258 -35.67 5.55 -11.60
N GLU A 259 -35.04 5.62 -12.78
CA GLU A 259 -35.67 6.16 -14.00
C GLU A 259 -36.79 5.26 -14.57
N ARG A 260 -36.83 3.97 -14.18
CA ARG A 260 -37.83 2.99 -14.65
C ARG A 260 -39.10 2.94 -13.80
N HIS A 261 -39.14 3.63 -12.67
CA HIS A 261 -40.26 3.63 -11.71
C HIS A 261 -40.83 5.03 -11.55
#